data_AF-A0A126NRR5-F1
#
_entry.id   AF-A0A126NRR5-F1
#
_cell.length_a   1.000
_cell.length_b   1.000
_cell.length_c   1.000
_cell.angle_alpha   90.00
_cell.angle_beta   90.00
_cell.angle_gamma   90.00
#
_symmetry.space_group_name_H-M   'P 1'
#
loop_
_entity.id
_entity.type
_entity.pdbx_description
1 polymer ?
#
loop_
_entity_poly.entity_id
_entity_poly.type
_entity_poly.pdbx_seq_one_letter_code
_entity_poly.pdbx_strand_id
1 'polypeptide(L)'
;MCCRRATFSGRLETGEFAILLRSDLKGRGLGGALMELIVAWAKVDGIGVVEGQMLRENKTMLAMCEKLGFDVGADPDDPDPKRVSLSIAQA
;
A
#
# COMPACT_ATOMS: atom_id res chain seq x y z
N MET A 1 -10.95 -8.69 1.20
CA MET A 1 -11.55 -7.74 0.26
C MET A 1 -11.63 -6.41 0.99
N CYS A 2 -10.90 -5.39 0.54
CA CYS A 2 -11.33 -3.98 0.56
C CYS A 2 -10.18 -3.12 0.02
N CYS A 3 -10.35 -2.57 -1.19
CA CYS A 3 -9.70 -1.33 -1.60
C CYS A 3 -10.85 -0.42 -2.02
N ARG A 4 -11.11 0.65 -1.27
CA ARG A 4 -12.30 1.51 -1.48
C ARG A 4 -12.06 2.65 -2.46
N ARG A 5 -10.81 3.00 -2.79
CA ARG A 5 -10.51 4.07 -3.74
C ARG A 5 -9.11 3.89 -4.33
N ALA A 6 -8.99 4.28 -5.59
CA ALA A 6 -7.74 4.47 -6.30
C ALA A 6 -7.87 5.84 -6.98
N THR A 7 -7.25 6.85 -6.37
CA THR A 7 -7.24 8.23 -6.83
C THR A 7 -5.81 8.56 -7.27
N PHE A 8 -5.61 8.78 -8.56
CA PHE A 8 -4.33 9.24 -9.11
C PHE A 8 -4.38 10.77 -9.19
N SER A 9 -3.92 11.46 -8.14
CA SER A 9 -4.00 12.92 -8.05
C SER A 9 -2.85 13.59 -8.80
N GLY A 10 -3.04 13.85 -10.11
CA GLY A 10 -2.63 15.06 -10.85
C GLY A 10 -1.17 15.58 -10.88
N ARG A 11 -0.26 15.05 -10.08
CA ARG A 11 1.17 15.34 -10.08
C ARG A 11 1.86 14.02 -9.73
N LEU A 12 3.03 13.73 -10.31
CA LEU A 12 3.85 12.55 -10.02
C LEU A 12 4.35 12.50 -8.55
N GLU A 13 3.74 13.24 -7.64
CA GLU A 13 4.09 13.34 -6.24
C GLU A 13 3.55 12.13 -5.45
N THR A 14 2.32 11.69 -5.71
CA THR A 14 1.70 10.61 -4.94
C THR A 14 0.84 9.67 -5.80
N GLY A 15 1.01 8.36 -5.63
CA GLY A 15 0.21 7.32 -6.28
C GLY A 15 -0.46 6.39 -5.28
N GLU A 16 -1.73 6.05 -5.52
CA GLU A 16 -2.47 5.07 -4.72
C GLU A 16 -2.33 3.65 -5.30
N PHE A 17 -2.28 2.63 -4.43
CA PHE A 17 -2.24 1.22 -4.86
C PHE A 17 -3.28 0.33 -4.18
N ALA A 18 -3.67 -0.73 -4.89
CA ALA A 18 -4.67 -1.69 -4.47
C ALA A 18 -4.25 -3.13 -4.79
N ILE A 19 -4.15 -3.99 -3.79
CA ILE A 19 -3.86 -5.43 -3.99
C ILE A 19 -5.01 -6.26 -3.45
N LEU A 20 -5.63 -7.05 -4.33
CA LEU A 20 -6.65 -8.03 -3.96
C LEU A 20 -6.08 -9.43 -4.10
N LEU A 21 -5.87 -10.11 -2.98
CA LEU A 21 -5.49 -11.51 -2.94
C LEU A 21 -6.67 -12.36 -2.47
N ARG A 22 -6.95 -13.48 -3.16
CA ARG A 22 -7.89 -14.47 -2.66
C ARG A 22 -7.34 -15.10 -1.37
N SER A 23 -8.24 -15.44 -0.44
CA SER A 23 -7.86 -15.95 0.88
C SER A 23 -7.14 -17.30 0.85
N ASP A 24 -7.38 -18.12 -0.16
CA ASP A 24 -6.71 -19.41 -0.40
C ASP A 24 -5.26 -19.27 -0.89
N LEU A 25 -4.86 -18.07 -1.32
CA LEU A 25 -3.52 -17.76 -1.79
C LEU A 25 -2.66 -17.03 -0.75
N LYS A 26 -3.19 -16.81 0.46
CA LYS A 26 -2.46 -16.21 1.59
C LYS A 26 -1.33 -17.15 2.07
N GLY A 27 -0.28 -16.57 2.65
CA GLY A 27 0.84 -17.32 3.23
C GLY A 27 1.88 -17.83 2.22
N ARG A 28 1.73 -17.51 0.93
CA ARG A 28 2.68 -17.91 -0.14
C ARG A 28 3.63 -16.80 -0.60
N GLY A 29 3.69 -15.67 0.14
CA GLY A 29 4.54 -14.53 -0.21
C GLY A 29 4.03 -13.64 -1.36
N LEU A 30 2.91 -14.00 -2.02
CA LEU A 30 2.38 -13.27 -3.18
C LEU A 30 2.07 -11.80 -2.90
N GLY A 31 1.55 -11.47 -1.72
CA GLY A 31 1.28 -10.07 -1.35
C GLY A 31 2.54 -9.21 -1.35
N GLY A 32 3.65 -9.76 -0.83
CA GLY A 32 4.94 -9.07 -0.77
C GLY A 32 5.53 -8.87 -2.16
N ALA A 33 5.53 -9.93 -2.98
CA ALA A 33 6.00 -9.85 -4.37
C ALA A 33 5.19 -8.83 -5.20
N LEU A 34 3.88 -8.74 -4.99
CA LEU A 34 3.04 -7.74 -5.67
C LEU A 34 3.32 -6.32 -5.16
N MET A 35 3.58 -6.13 -3.87
CA MET A 35 3.98 -4.82 -3.33
C MET A 35 5.35 -4.39 -3.86
N GLU A 36 6.33 -5.28 -3.88
CA GLU A 36 7.65 -5.02 -4.46
C GLU A 36 7.54 -4.60 -5.93
N LEU A 37 6.66 -5.27 -6.70
CA LEU A 37 6.39 -4.91 -8.09
C LEU A 37 5.79 -3.51 -8.22
N ILE A 38 4.84 -3.14 -7.35
CA ILE A 38 4.22 -1.80 -7.34
C ILE A 38 5.27 -0.74 -7.01
N VAL A 39 6.12 -0.98 -6.01
CA VAL A 39 7.20 -0.07 -5.63
C VAL A 39 8.22 0.07 -6.77
N ALA A 40 8.59 -1.02 -7.43
CA ALA A 40 9.48 -0.99 -8.60
C ALA A 40 8.86 -0.20 -9.75
N TRP A 41 7.56 -0.38 -10.01
CA TRP A 41 6.85 0.38 -11.04
C TRP A 41 6.79 1.87 -10.71
N ALA A 42 6.49 2.22 -9.45
CA ALA A 42 6.47 3.60 -8.97
C ALA A 42 7.83 4.30 -9.14
N LYS A 43 8.95 3.59 -8.93
CA LYS A 43 10.31 4.11 -9.20
C LYS A 43 10.52 4.47 -10.67
N VAL A 44 10.04 3.62 -11.58
CA VAL A 44 10.19 3.83 -13.03
C VAL A 44 9.32 4.98 -13.53
N ASP A 45 8.10 5.08 -13.00
CA ASP A 45 7.14 6.13 -13.37
C ASP A 45 7.47 7.50 -12.74
N GLY A 46 8.37 7.53 -11.75
CA GLY A 46 8.81 8.75 -11.07
C GLY A 46 7.84 9.23 -9.99
N ILE A 47 7.05 8.32 -9.42
CA ILE A 47 6.12 8.61 -8.32
C ILE A 47 6.91 8.83 -7.04
N GLY A 48 6.72 9.98 -6.38
CA GLY A 48 7.44 10.33 -5.15
C GLY A 48 7.02 9.51 -3.92
N VAL A 49 5.72 9.28 -3.77
CA VAL A 49 5.12 8.59 -2.61
C VAL A 49 4.06 7.60 -3.08
N VAL A 50 4.07 6.39 -2.52
CA VAL A 50 3.03 5.40 -2.76
C VAL A 50 2.21 5.23 -1.48
N GLU A 51 0.89 5.35 -1.58
CA GLU A 51 -0.01 5.27 -0.44
C GLU A 51 -1.19 4.33 -0.65
N GLY A 52 -1.79 3.89 0.46
CA GLY A 52 -2.96 3.03 0.44
C GLY A 52 -3.72 3.04 1.76
N GLN A 53 -4.90 2.46 1.76
CA GLN A 53 -5.75 2.33 2.94
C GLN A 53 -6.18 0.87 3.14
N MET A 54 -6.17 0.41 4.39
CA MET A 54 -6.52 -0.96 4.74
C MET A 54 -7.33 -0.97 6.03
N LEU A 55 -8.31 -1.86 6.11
CA LEU A 55 -9.05 -2.09 7.35
C LEU A 55 -8.09 -2.50 8.48
N ARG A 56 -8.32 -1.96 9.69
CA ARG A 56 -7.52 -2.25 10.90
C ARG A 56 -7.41 -3.75 11.20
N GLU A 57 -8.42 -4.52 10.83
CA GLU A 57 -8.47 -5.98 11.03
C GLU A 57 -7.51 -6.73 10.10
N ASN A 58 -7.03 -6.11 9.02
CA ASN A 58 -6.10 -6.71 8.07
C ASN A 58 -4.66 -6.71 8.60
N LYS A 59 -4.47 -7.22 9.82
CA LYS A 59 -3.19 -7.26 10.55
C LYS A 59 -2.07 -7.89 9.74
N THR A 60 -2.39 -8.90 8.92
CA THR A 60 -1.41 -9.56 8.05
C THR A 60 -0.84 -8.62 7.01
N MET A 61 -1.68 -7.82 6.34
CA MET A 61 -1.21 -6.87 5.34
C MET A 61 -0.51 -5.67 5.99
N LEU A 62 -1.01 -5.20 7.14
CA LEU A 62 -0.35 -4.12 7.90
C LEU A 62 1.07 -4.52 8.33
N ALA A 63 1.24 -5.73 8.89
CA ALA A 63 2.57 -6.24 9.25
C ALA A 63 3.50 -6.45 8.03
N MET A 64 2.93 -6.69 6.85
CA MET A 64 3.70 -6.77 5.61
C MET A 64 4.16 -5.39 5.14
N CYS A 65 3.27 -4.39 5.18
CA CYS A 65 3.61 -2.99 4.92
C CYS A 65 4.76 -2.52 5.82
N GLU A 66 4.67 -2.76 7.13
CA GLU A 66 5.72 -2.41 8.09
C GLU A 66 7.06 -3.07 7.75
N LYS A 67 7.06 -4.35 7.36
CA LYS A 67 8.28 -5.08 6.95
C LYS A 67 8.91 -4.54 5.67
N LEU A 68 8.10 -3.97 4.77
CA LEU A 68 8.54 -3.36 3.52
C LEU A 68 8.92 -1.88 3.69
N GLY A 69 8.85 -1.35 4.92
CA GLY A 69 9.24 0.03 5.24
C GLY A 69 8.14 1.06 5.02
N PHE A 70 6.88 0.64 4.84
CA PHE A 70 5.77 1.58 4.83
C PHE A 70 5.51 2.11 6.25
N ASP A 71 5.25 3.40 6.35
CA ASP A 71 4.70 4.02 7.55
C ASP A 71 3.20 3.69 7.65
N VAL A 72 2.76 3.21 8.82
CA VAL A 72 1.36 2.81 9.08
C VAL A 72 0.74 3.74 10.11
N GLY A 73 -0.11 4.64 9.63
CA GLY A 73 -0.79 5.66 10.43
C GLY A 73 -2.29 5.42 10.60
N ALA A 74 -2.89 6.13 11.56
CA ALA A 74 -4.33 6.34 11.51
C ALA A 74 -4.65 7.29 10.35
N ASP A 75 -5.76 7.04 9.66
CA ASP A 75 -6.26 8.03 8.71
C ASP A 75 -6.91 9.19 9.50
N PRO A 76 -6.55 10.46 9.23
CA PRO A 76 -7.05 11.61 9.97
C PRO A 76 -8.54 11.86 9.73
N ASP A 77 -9.09 11.38 8.60
CA ASP A 77 -10.48 11.61 8.21
C ASP A 77 -11.39 10.43 8.61
N ASP A 78 -10.84 9.22 8.74
CA ASP A 78 -11.59 8.01 9.13
C ASP A 78 -10.77 7.07 10.04
N PRO A 79 -11.16 6.85 11.31
CA PRO A 79 -10.40 5.97 12.21
C PRO A 79 -10.50 4.47 11.89
N ASP A 80 -11.43 4.05 11.03
CA ASP A 80 -11.64 2.63 10.68
C ASP A 80 -10.51 2.06 9.79
N PRO A 81 -10.16 2.69 8.64
CA PRO A 81 -8.99 2.30 7.89
C PRO A 81 -7.70 2.84 8.52
N LYS A 82 -6.63 2.08 8.34
CA LYS A 82 -5.24 2.50 8.52
C LYS A 82 -4.71 2.98 7.18
N ARG A 83 -4.09 4.15 7.18
CA ARG A 83 -3.33 4.67 6.03
C ARG A 83 -1.93 4.08 6.07
N VAL A 84 -1.43 3.67 4.92
CA VAL A 84 -0.06 3.20 4.74
C VAL A 84 0.61 4.05 3.67
N SER A 85 1.87 4.44 3.87
CA SER A 85 2.61 5.25 2.90
C SER A 85 4.08 4.89 2.84
N LEU A 86 4.68 4.95 1.65
CA LEU A 86 6.10 4.73 1.41
C LEU A 86 6.66 5.83 0.53
N SER A 87 7.74 6.47 0.97
CA SER A 87 8.51 7.40 0.15
C SER A 87 9.41 6.61 -0.80
N ILE A 88 9.17 6.74 -2.10
CA ILE A 88 9.91 6.00 -3.13
C ILE A 88 11.33 6.55 -3.31
N ALA A 89 11.54 7.84 -3.00
CA ALA A 89 12.87 8.45 -2.99
C ALA A 89 13.82 7.82 -1.93
N GLN A 90 13.29 7.10 -0.95
CA GLN A 90 14.04 6.51 0.16
C GLN A 90 14.06 4.97 0.14
N ALA A 91 13.44 4.35 -0.88
CA ALA A 91 13.23 2.91 -0.99
C ALA A 91 14.13 2.24 -2.05
#